data_AF-W2NIW7-F1
#
_entry.id   AF-W2NIW7-F1
#
_cell.length_a   1.000
_cell.length_b   1.000
_cell.length_c   1.000
_cell.angle_alpha   90.00
_cell.angle_beta   90.00
_cell.angle_gamma   90.00
#
_symmetry.space_group_name_H-M   'P 1'
#
loop_
_entity.id
_entity.type
_entity.pdbx_description
1 polymer ?
#
loop_
_entity_poly.entity_id
_entity_poly.type
_entity_poly.pdbx_seq_one_letter_code
_entity_poly.pdbx_strand_id
1 'polypeptide(L)'
;MQNPVLTTENQRKCFVHVGALGITKVEAVKKVLGGYFDEELRKEFPEKAMPDYVVIGILTRLMQKNSDDCGIFVLYFMKHAVEAFLEGNTQLLSDIETIYTAPRSAHVSPSMMRKDILKHRAHSHHQLRSAVSLCNACITQ
;
A
#
# COMPACT_ATOMS: atom_id res chain seq x y z
N MET A 1 25.32 -9.98 3.11
CA MET A 1 25.22 -8.70 2.38
C MET A 1 24.56 -7.69 3.31
N GLN A 2 25.25 -6.61 3.67
CA GLN A 2 24.67 -5.53 4.47
C GLN A 2 23.77 -4.67 3.57
N ASN A 3 22.53 -4.45 4.00
CA ASN A 3 21.64 -3.50 3.32
C ASN A 3 22.22 -2.08 3.51
N PRO A 4 22.43 -1.32 2.43
CA PRO A 4 22.99 0.02 2.54
C PRO A 4 22.00 0.94 3.26
N VAL A 5 22.53 1.71 4.21
CA VAL A 5 21.80 2.75 4.94
C VAL A 5 21.33 3.82 3.94
N LEU A 6 20.02 4.05 3.87
CA LEU A 6 19.41 5.05 3.01
C LEU A 6 19.71 6.45 3.56
N THR A 7 20.54 7.22 2.86
CA THR A 7 20.74 8.66 3.12
C THR A 7 19.96 9.51 2.11
N THR A 8 19.68 10.77 2.43
CA THR A 8 18.91 11.71 1.59
C THR A 8 19.54 11.98 0.21
N GLU A 9 20.87 11.86 0.09
CA GLU A 9 21.59 11.95 -1.19
C GLU A 9 21.56 10.66 -2.01
N ASN A 10 21.21 9.53 -1.38
CA ASN A 10 21.12 8.20 -1.97
C ASN A 10 19.71 7.62 -1.83
N GLN A 11 18.68 8.44 -2.06
CA GLN A 11 17.30 7.96 -2.17
C GLN A 11 17.18 7.06 -3.40
N ARG A 12 17.60 5.80 -3.26
CA ARG A 12 17.30 4.73 -4.22
C ARG A 12 15.79 4.69 -4.35
N LYS A 13 15.28 4.95 -5.55
CA LYS A 13 13.85 4.85 -5.82
C LYS A 13 13.47 3.39 -5.75
N CYS A 14 12.61 3.05 -4.82
CA CYS A 14 12.28 1.68 -4.48
C CYS A 14 10.83 1.38 -4.84
N PHE A 15 10.60 0.30 -5.58
CA PHE A 15 9.28 -0.31 -5.70
C PHE A 15 9.19 -1.51 -4.77
N VAL A 16 8.13 -1.57 -3.97
CA VAL A 16 7.83 -2.73 -3.12
C VAL A 16 6.72 -3.52 -3.79
N HIS A 17 7.05 -4.74 -4.25
CA HIS A 17 6.08 -5.66 -4.85
C HIS A 17 5.67 -6.70 -3.82
N VAL A 18 4.37 -6.77 -3.53
CA VAL A 18 3.80 -7.69 -2.52
C VAL A 18 2.69 -8.50 -3.15
N GLY A 19 2.73 -9.82 -2.96
CA GLY A 19 1.75 -10.74 -3.52
C GLY A 19 1.14 -11.64 -2.46
N ALA A 20 -0.20 -11.58 -2.32
CA ALA A 20 -0.95 -12.45 -1.41
C ALA A 20 -1.01 -13.92 -1.87
N LEU A 21 -0.85 -14.16 -3.18
CA LEU A 21 -0.83 -15.50 -3.80
C LEU A 21 0.61 -15.92 -4.17
N GLY A 22 1.61 -15.21 -3.68
CA GLY A 22 3.01 -15.33 -4.08
C GLY A 22 3.48 -14.22 -5.00
N ILE A 23 4.80 -14.14 -5.19
CA ILE A 23 5.44 -13.14 -6.03
C ILE A 23 5.87 -13.75 -7.35
N THR A 24 5.40 -13.15 -8.43
CA THR A 24 5.89 -13.43 -9.77
C THR A 24 6.20 -12.12 -10.49
N LYS A 25 7.03 -12.18 -11.53
CA LYS A 25 7.26 -11.08 -12.48
C LYS A 25 7.83 -9.79 -11.87
N VAL A 26 8.69 -9.88 -10.85
CA VAL A 26 9.39 -8.73 -10.23
C VAL A 26 10.07 -7.85 -11.28
N GLU A 27 10.78 -8.45 -12.23
CA GLU A 27 11.44 -7.73 -13.32
C GLU A 27 10.45 -7.03 -14.27
N ALA A 28 9.26 -7.60 -14.49
CA ALA A 28 8.24 -6.95 -15.30
C ALA A 28 7.67 -5.73 -14.57
N VAL A 29 7.49 -5.81 -13.24
CA VAL A 29 7.09 -4.66 -12.41
C VAL A 29 8.14 -3.57 -12.49
N LYS A 30 9.43 -3.92 -12.36
CA LYS A 30 10.55 -2.97 -12.54
C LYS A 30 10.45 -2.26 -13.89
N LYS A 31 10.31 -3.03 -14.98
CA LYS A 31 10.27 -2.50 -16.34
C LYS A 31 9.07 -1.59 -16.59
N VAL A 32 7.88 -2.02 -16.19
CA VAL A 32 6.63 -1.28 -16.46
C VAL A 32 6.52 -0.03 -15.61
N LEU A 33 6.70 -0.16 -14.28
CA LEU A 33 6.59 1.00 -13.39
C LEU A 33 7.78 1.94 -13.57
N GLY A 34 8.99 1.40 -13.68
CA GLY A 34 10.19 2.19 -13.95
C GLY A 34 10.05 2.98 -15.24
N GLY A 35 9.64 2.32 -16.33
CA GLY A 35 9.42 2.98 -17.62
C GLY A 35 8.35 4.09 -17.57
N TYR A 36 7.24 3.85 -16.87
CA TYR A 36 6.21 4.87 -16.66
C TYR A 36 6.76 6.08 -15.90
N PHE A 37 7.44 5.86 -14.77
CA PHE A 37 7.98 6.96 -13.97
C PHE A 37 9.11 7.70 -14.70
N ASP A 38 9.94 7.01 -15.48
CA ASP A 38 10.95 7.63 -16.32
C ASP A 38 10.33 8.57 -17.36
N GLU A 39 9.23 8.16 -17.97
CA GLU A 39 8.51 8.99 -18.94
C GLU A 39 7.94 10.25 -18.28
N GLU A 40 7.24 10.09 -17.16
CA GLU A 40 6.64 11.22 -16.43
C GLU A 40 7.71 12.16 -15.85
N LEU A 41 8.79 11.64 -15.29
CA LEU A 41 9.89 12.46 -14.76
C LEU A 41 10.62 13.22 -15.85
N ARG A 42 10.73 12.67 -17.06
CA ARG A 42 11.35 13.37 -18.19
C ARG A 42 10.49 14.53 -18.69
N LYS A 43 9.16 14.39 -18.65
CA LYS A 43 8.22 15.48 -18.99
C LYS A 43 8.37 16.65 -18.01
N GLU A 44 8.43 16.36 -16.72
CA GLU A 44 8.51 17.38 -15.66
C GLU A 44 9.93 17.93 -15.43
N PHE A 45 10.96 17.09 -15.58
CA PHE A 45 12.35 17.40 -15.25
C PHE A 45 13.32 16.90 -16.35
N PRO A 46 13.35 17.54 -17.53
CA PRO A 46 14.11 17.04 -18.69
C PRO A 46 15.63 17.03 -18.50
N GLU A 47 16.18 17.87 -17.61
CA GLU A 47 17.63 17.98 -17.38
C GLU A 47 18.16 17.00 -16.31
N LYS A 48 17.28 16.29 -15.59
CA LYS A 48 17.71 15.36 -14.54
C LYS A 48 18.05 14.00 -15.12
N ALA A 49 19.16 13.43 -14.66
CA ALA A 49 19.49 12.03 -14.93
C ALA A 49 18.36 11.12 -14.42
N MET A 50 17.96 10.15 -15.25
CA MET A 50 16.96 9.18 -14.85
C MET A 50 17.54 8.27 -13.77
N PRO A 51 16.81 8.05 -12.66
CA PRO A 51 17.30 7.25 -11.55
C PRO A 51 17.22 5.76 -11.85
N ASP A 52 18.16 4.98 -11.29
CA ASP A 52 17.99 3.52 -11.26
C ASP A 52 17.00 3.13 -10.15
N TYR A 53 16.05 2.27 -10.52
CA TYR A 53 15.02 1.77 -9.61
C TYR A 53 15.41 0.42 -9.03
N VAL A 54 15.25 0.27 -7.73
CA VAL A 54 15.35 -1.04 -7.06
C VAL A 54 13.94 -1.58 -6.86
N VAL A 55 13.74 -2.88 -7.11
CA VAL A 55 12.47 -3.55 -6.79
C VAL A 55 12.71 -4.59 -5.71
N ILE A 56 11.97 -4.46 -4.62
CA ILE A 56 11.98 -5.40 -3.50
C ILE A 56 10.71 -6.25 -3.60
N GLY A 57 10.87 -7.56 -3.81
CA GLY A 57 9.77 -8.50 -3.74
C GLY A 57 9.60 -9.05 -2.33
N ILE A 58 8.44 -8.83 -1.70
CA ILE A 58 8.12 -9.36 -0.36
C ILE A 58 7.13 -10.51 -0.43
N LEU A 59 7.65 -11.73 -0.30
CA LEU A 59 6.81 -12.91 -0.15
C LEU A 59 6.25 -12.93 1.27
N THR A 60 4.93 -12.76 1.40
CA THR A 60 4.30 -12.81 2.71
C THR A 60 4.11 -14.26 3.13
N ARG A 61 4.26 -14.52 4.44
CA ARG A 61 3.95 -15.85 5.03
C ARG A 61 2.45 -16.15 4.96
N LEU A 62 1.63 -15.12 4.79
CA LEU A 62 0.19 -15.17 4.57
C LEU A 62 -0.14 -15.52 3.11
N MET A 63 0.43 -16.62 2.60
CA MET A 63 0.02 -17.13 1.30
C MET A 63 -1.45 -17.56 1.38
N GLN A 64 -2.29 -16.74 0.77
CA GLN A 64 -3.71 -16.95 0.74
C GLN A 64 -4.03 -18.16 -0.14
N LYS A 65 -4.89 -19.06 0.36
CA LYS A 65 -5.32 -20.25 -0.40
C LYS A 65 -6.50 -19.98 -1.34
N ASN A 66 -7.32 -18.98 -1.02
CA ASN A 66 -8.44 -18.55 -1.83
C ASN A 66 -7.99 -17.41 -2.75
N SER A 67 -8.24 -17.45 -4.07
CA SER A 67 -7.91 -16.32 -4.94
C SER A 67 -8.79 -15.10 -4.69
N ASP A 68 -10.02 -15.30 -4.19
CA ASP A 68 -11.06 -14.26 -4.18
C ASP A 68 -10.90 -13.21 -3.09
N ASP A 69 -10.04 -13.45 -2.09
CA ASP A 69 -9.73 -12.45 -1.07
C ASP A 69 -8.40 -11.73 -1.30
N CYS A 70 -7.75 -11.88 -2.46
CA CYS A 70 -6.47 -11.23 -2.73
C CYS A 70 -6.54 -9.70 -2.58
N GLY A 71 -7.67 -9.10 -2.96
CA GLY A 71 -7.95 -7.68 -2.73
C GLY A 71 -8.05 -7.30 -1.24
N ILE A 72 -8.48 -8.21 -0.37
CA ILE A 72 -8.50 -7.98 1.08
C ILE A 72 -7.08 -7.94 1.65
N PHE A 73 -6.19 -8.81 1.17
CA PHE A 73 -4.78 -8.77 1.56
C PHE A 73 -4.07 -7.52 1.04
N VAL A 74 -4.43 -7.02 -0.15
CA VAL A 74 -3.93 -5.73 -0.64
C VAL A 74 -4.29 -4.60 0.34
N LEU A 75 -5.55 -4.52 0.77
CA LEU A 75 -5.99 -3.53 1.76
C LEU A 75 -5.27 -3.71 3.10
N TYR A 76 -5.04 -4.96 3.51
CA TYR A 76 -4.28 -5.28 4.71
C TYR A 76 -2.85 -4.74 4.67
N PHE A 77 -2.11 -4.99 3.58
CA PHE A 77 -0.75 -4.49 3.42
C PHE A 77 -0.73 -2.96 3.40
N MET A 78 -1.60 -2.33 2.61
CA MET A 78 -1.68 -0.86 2.55
C MET A 78 -1.95 -0.24 3.91
N LYS A 79 -2.92 -0.77 4.66
CA LYS A 79 -3.26 -0.28 5.99
C LYS A 79 -2.04 -0.25 6.91
N HIS A 80 -1.31 -1.36 7.00
CA HIS A 80 -0.18 -1.45 7.92
C HIS A 80 1.02 -0.60 7.50
N ALA A 81 1.27 -0.45 6.20
CA ALA A 81 2.30 0.46 5.71
C ALA A 81 1.96 1.92 6.08
N VAL A 82 0.71 2.32 5.91
CA VAL A 82 0.24 3.68 6.26
C VAL A 82 0.26 3.90 7.77
N GLU A 83 -0.19 2.94 8.57
CA GLU A 83 -0.14 3.02 10.04
C GLU A 83 1.31 3.20 10.53
N ALA A 84 2.23 2.35 10.06
CA ALA A 84 3.64 2.47 10.43
C ALA A 84 4.25 3.81 10.01
N PHE A 85 3.88 4.34 8.84
CA PHE A 85 4.31 5.66 8.40
C PHE A 85 3.78 6.78 9.31
N LEU A 86 2.48 6.75 9.64
CA LEU A 86 1.82 7.74 10.49
C LEU A 86 2.32 7.69 11.94
N GLU A 87 2.75 6.52 12.41
CA GLU A 87 3.41 6.33 13.72
C GLU A 87 4.86 6.84 13.74
N GLY A 88 5.36 7.40 12.64
CA GLY A 88 6.68 8.01 12.56
C GLY A 88 7.81 7.02 12.28
N ASN A 89 7.53 5.85 11.69
CA ASN A 89 8.58 4.93 11.28
C ASN A 89 9.42 5.54 10.14
N THR A 90 10.59 6.08 10.50
CA THR A 90 11.56 6.69 9.58
C THR A 90 12.30 5.66 8.73
N GLN A 91 12.22 4.37 9.07
CA GLN A 91 12.85 3.25 8.36
C GLN A 91 11.82 2.36 7.66
N LEU A 92 10.68 2.93 7.25
CA LEU A 92 9.54 2.21 6.67
C LEU A 92 9.96 1.18 5.61
N LEU A 93 10.83 1.55 4.66
CA LEU A 93 11.29 0.65 3.60
C LEU A 93 12.17 -0.50 4.10
N SER A 94 12.98 -0.27 5.13
CA SER A 94 13.79 -1.32 5.75
C SER A 94 12.93 -2.29 6.55
N ASP A 95 11.87 -1.78 7.17
CA ASP A 95 10.99 -2.54 8.05
C ASP A 95 9.80 -3.18 7.31
N ILE A 96 9.60 -2.87 6.02
CA ILE A 96 8.36 -3.18 5.31
C ILE A 96 8.08 -4.69 5.23
N GLU A 97 9.12 -5.52 5.13
CA GLU A 97 8.98 -6.98 5.17
C GLU A 97 8.49 -7.43 6.55
N THR A 98 9.05 -6.90 7.62
CA THR A 98 8.62 -7.18 9.00
C THR A 98 7.18 -6.70 9.22
N ILE A 99 6.82 -5.51 8.74
CA ILE A 99 5.48 -4.94 8.85
C ILE A 99 4.45 -5.87 8.18
N TYR A 100 4.76 -6.39 7.00
CA TYR A 100 3.86 -7.30 6.26
C TYR A 100 3.89 -8.76 6.73
N THR A 101 4.89 -9.18 7.50
CA THR A 101 5.05 -10.58 7.95
C THR A 101 4.96 -10.77 9.46
N ALA A 102 4.84 -9.69 10.25
CA ALA A 102 4.81 -9.74 11.71
C ALA A 102 3.73 -10.69 12.24
N PRO A 103 3.93 -11.46 13.32
CA PRO A 103 2.99 -12.48 13.79
C PRO A 103 1.57 -12.02 14.12
N ARG A 104 1.35 -10.71 14.38
CA ARG A 104 0.00 -10.13 14.50
C ARG A 104 -0.81 -10.22 13.19
N SER A 105 -0.13 -10.40 12.06
CA SER A 105 -0.68 -10.68 10.73
C SER A 105 -1.17 -12.13 10.57
N ALA A 106 -0.70 -13.09 11.38
CA ALA A 106 -1.06 -14.51 11.27
C ALA A 106 -2.54 -14.82 11.56
N HIS A 107 -3.30 -13.84 12.09
CA HIS A 107 -4.72 -13.95 12.40
C HIS A 107 -5.61 -13.11 11.47
N VAL A 108 -5.09 -12.65 10.33
CA VAL A 108 -5.93 -11.99 9.32
C VAL A 108 -6.99 -12.97 8.84
N SER A 109 -8.23 -12.69 9.21
CA SER A 109 -9.40 -13.38 8.70
C SER A 109 -10.01 -12.51 7.61
N PRO A 110 -9.89 -12.90 6.32
CA PRO A 110 -10.49 -12.12 5.23
C PRO A 110 -11.99 -11.91 5.41
N SER A 111 -12.67 -12.88 6.03
CA SER A 111 -14.09 -12.78 6.36
C SER A 111 -14.40 -11.68 7.38
N MET A 112 -13.57 -11.52 8.43
CA MET A 112 -13.71 -10.44 9.40
C MET A 112 -13.42 -9.10 8.74
N MET A 113 -12.35 -9.01 7.97
CA MET A 113 -11.97 -7.77 7.30
C MET A 113 -13.03 -7.31 6.30
N ARG A 114 -13.64 -8.24 5.54
CA ARG A 114 -14.82 -7.96 4.69
C ARG A 114 -15.99 -7.41 5.50
N LYS A 115 -16.31 -8.04 6.64
CA LYS A 115 -17.38 -7.56 7.53
C LYS A 115 -17.09 -6.15 8.03
N ASP A 116 -15.85 -5.86 8.42
CA ASP A 116 -15.45 -4.56 8.95
C ASP A 116 -15.51 -3.47 7.88
N ILE A 117 -15.11 -3.76 6.64
CA ILE A 117 -15.26 -2.86 5.49
C ILE A 117 -16.74 -2.55 5.23
N LEU A 118 -17.60 -3.58 5.21
CA LEU A 118 -19.03 -3.40 4.99
C LEU A 118 -19.69 -2.58 6.11
N LYS A 119 -19.30 -2.82 7.37
CA LYS A 119 -19.77 -2.04 8.52
C LYS A 119 -19.35 -0.56 8.41
N HIS A 120 -18.08 -0.30 8.09
CA HIS A 120 -17.60 1.06 7.87
C HIS A 120 -18.39 1.78 6.76
N ARG A 121 -18.59 1.10 5.62
CA ARG A 121 -19.37 1.66 4.51
C ARG A 121 -20.79 2.00 4.93
N ALA A 122 -21.47 1.12 5.66
CA ALA A 122 -22.83 1.36 6.13
C ALA A 122 -22.89 2.55 7.09
N HIS A 123 -21.91 2.65 8.01
CA HIS A 123 -21.81 3.76 8.96
C HIS A 123 -21.58 5.11 8.25
N SER A 124 -20.61 5.19 7.33
CA SER A 124 -20.33 6.40 6.56
C SER A 124 -21.50 6.83 5.70
N HIS A 125 -22.20 5.87 5.08
CA HIS A 125 -23.41 6.17 4.30
C HIS A 125 -24.55 6.71 5.16
N HIS A 126 -24.72 6.21 6.39
CA HIS A 126 -25.67 6.77 7.34
C HIS A 126 -25.29 8.20 7.73
N GLN A 127 -24.02 8.46 8.09
CA GLN A 127 -23.55 9.79 8.45
C GLN A 127 -23.78 10.82 7.32
N LEU A 128 -23.46 10.43 6.07
CA LEU A 128 -23.69 11.30 4.90
C LEU A 128 -25.18 11.61 4.70
N ARG A 129 -26.06 10.61 4.85
CA ARG A 129 -27.52 10.83 4.75
C ARG A 129 -28.02 11.76 5.84
N SER A 130 -27.56 11.58 7.08
CA SER A 130 -27.90 12.48 8.19
C SER A 130 -27.43 13.91 7.93
N ALA A 131 -26.21 14.10 7.42
CA ALA A 131 -25.68 15.41 7.08
C ALA A 131 -26.48 16.10 5.97
N VAL A 132 -26.83 15.38 4.89
CA VAL A 132 -27.67 15.91 3.80
C VAL A 132 -29.07 16.28 4.31
N SER A 133 -29.67 15.46 5.17
CA SER A 133 -30.97 15.76 5.77
C SER A 133 -30.94 17.04 6.63
N LEU A 134 -29.87 17.24 7.41
CA LEU A 134 -29.68 18.45 8.21
C LEU A 134 -29.50 19.68 7.32
N CYS A 135 -28.67 19.59 6.26
CA CYS A 135 -28.50 20.69 5.31
C CYS A 135 -29.82 21.06 4.62
N ASN A 136 -30.61 20.08 4.18
CA ASN A 136 -31.90 20.34 3.54
C ASN A 136 -32.89 21.03 4.50
N ALA A 137 -32.92 20.60 5.77
CA ALA A 137 -33.77 21.23 6.79
C ALA A 137 -33.39 22.70 7.04
N CYS A 138 -32.09 23.04 6.97
CA CYS A 138 -31.60 24.42 7.09
C CYS A 138 -31.91 25.30 5.88
N ILE A 139 -32.02 24.73 4.67
CA ILE A 139 -32.34 25.47 3.44
C ILE A 139 -33.84 25.79 3.33
N THR A 140 -34.69 24.96 3.95
CA THR A 140 -36.16 25.11 3.91
C THR A 140 -36.75 25.99 5.01
N GLN A 141 -35.92 26.65 5.84
CA GLN A 141 -36.34 27.66 6.83
C GLN A 141 -36.01 29.06 6.32
#